data_AF-A0A2L2LIJ3-F1
#
_entry.id   AF-A0A2L2LIJ3-F1
#
_cell.length_a   1.000
_cell.length_b   1.000
_cell.length_c   1.000
_cell.angle_alpha   90.00
_cell.angle_beta   90.00
_cell.angle_gamma   90.00
#
_symmetry.space_group_name_H-M   'P 1'
#
loop_
_entity.id
_entity.type
_entity.pdbx_description
1 polymer ?
#
loop_
_entity_poly.entity_id
_entity_poly.type
_entity_poly.pdbx_seq_one_letter_code
_entity_poly.pdbx_strand_id
1 'polypeptide(L)'
;MVTTFYEAWRTVIQRYGTYIPYTGRDAIKGLLPHGPHNLRDILATHILKQTGSYKQASYTIQDTPDVVRQHYGRFLPQDKAALAAKILNQVWEAA
;
A
#
# COMPACT_ATOMS: atom_id res chain seq x y z
N MET A 1 2.85 6.29 23.45
CA MET A 1 3.47 7.27 22.53
C MET A 1 2.77 7.10 21.19
N VAL A 2 2.00 8.08 20.72
CA VAL A 2 1.35 7.99 19.41
C VAL A 2 2.42 8.25 18.36
N THR A 3 2.80 7.23 17.59
CA THR A 3 3.72 7.40 16.47
C THR A 3 2.96 7.92 15.25
N THR A 4 3.45 8.99 14.65
CA THR A 4 2.88 9.53 13.41
C THR A 4 3.20 8.59 12.24
N PHE A 5 2.42 8.63 11.16
CA PHE A 5 2.71 7.88 9.94
C PHE A 5 4.13 8.17 9.45
N TYR A 6 4.54 9.43 9.55
CA TYR A 6 5.86 9.86 9.10
C TYR A 6 6.99 9.27 9.95
N GLU A 7 6.82 9.14 11.26
CA GLU A 7 7.79 8.47 12.15
C GLU A 7 7.87 6.96 11.87
N ALA A 8 6.71 6.32 11.67
CA ALA A 8 6.66 4.91 11.29
C ALA A 8 7.35 4.68 9.94
N TRP A 9 7.04 5.49 8.93
CA TRP A 9 7.67 5.46 7.61
C TRP A 9 9.19 5.66 7.72
N ARG A 10 9.63 6.71 8.43
CA ARG A 10 11.06 7.01 8.58
C ARG A 10 11.81 5.82 9.18
N THR A 11 11.24 5.21 10.22
CA THR A 11 11.83 4.04 10.89
C THR A 11 11.95 2.85 9.93
N VAL A 12 10.90 2.57 9.15
CA VAL A 12 10.89 1.47 8.17
C VAL A 12 11.88 1.72 7.04
N ILE A 13 11.92 2.92 6.47
CA ILE A 13 12.84 3.25 5.36
C ILE A 13 14.30 3.24 5.81
N GLN A 14 14.60 3.73 7.01
CA GLN A 14 15.95 3.64 7.57
C GLN A 14 16.42 2.19 7.75
N ARG A 15 15.50 1.26 8.06
CA ARG A 15 15.84 -0.14 8.28
C ARG A 15 15.85 -0.98 7.00
N TYR A 16 14.94 -0.72 6.06
CA TYR A 16 14.68 -1.61 4.92
C TYR A 16 14.65 -0.92 3.56
N GLY A 17 14.68 0.42 3.51
CA GLY A 17 14.44 1.19 2.28
C GLY A 17 15.69 1.69 1.55
N THR A 18 16.83 1.80 2.24
CA THR A 18 18.07 2.35 1.66
C THR A 18 19.14 1.28 1.56
N TYR A 19 19.47 0.85 0.33
CA TYR A 19 20.54 -0.12 0.11
C TYR A 19 21.89 0.57 0.30
N ILE A 20 22.72 0.03 1.19
CA ILE A 20 24.07 0.52 1.46
C ILE A 20 25.07 -0.36 0.69
N PRO A 21 25.62 0.11 -0.45
CA PRO A 21 26.38 -0.77 -1.36
C PRO A 21 27.67 -1.33 -0.77
N TYR A 22 28.28 -0.58 0.15
CA TYR A 22 29.60 -0.88 0.71
C TYR A 22 29.55 -1.79 1.94
N THR A 23 28.37 -2.01 2.55
CA THR A 23 28.22 -2.95 3.68
C THR A 23 27.56 -4.27 3.26
N GLY A 24 26.90 -4.31 2.09
CA GLY A 24 26.11 -5.47 1.65
C GLY A 24 24.98 -5.84 2.62
N ARG A 25 24.68 -4.95 3.57
CA ARG A 25 23.68 -5.13 4.62
C ARG A 25 22.56 -4.13 4.41
N ASP A 26 21.35 -4.65 4.54
CA ASP A 26 20.07 -3.95 4.52
C ASP A 26 19.62 -3.34 3.18
N ALA A 27 18.30 -3.41 3.01
CA ALA A 27 17.43 -3.01 1.91
C ALA A 27 17.44 -3.79 0.59
N ILE A 28 16.33 -3.63 -0.13
CA ILE A 28 16.01 -4.30 -1.40
C ILE A 28 16.96 -3.79 -2.49
N LYS A 29 17.73 -4.71 -3.09
CA LYS A 29 18.64 -4.39 -4.19
C LYS A 29 17.85 -3.76 -5.36
N GLY A 30 18.30 -2.58 -5.80
CA GLY A 30 17.66 -1.84 -6.90
C GLY A 30 16.49 -0.96 -6.48
N LEU A 31 16.12 -0.91 -5.20
CA LEU A 31 15.12 0.03 -4.71
C LEU A 31 15.70 1.45 -4.71
N LEU A 32 15.05 2.35 -5.43
CA LEU A 32 15.44 3.76 -5.49
C LEU A 32 14.98 4.52 -4.23
N PRO A 33 15.65 5.63 -3.88
CA PRO A 33 15.16 6.55 -2.87
C PRO A 33 13.73 7.00 -3.21
N HIS A 34 12.84 6.93 -2.24
CA HIS A 34 11.42 7.26 -2.43
C HIS A 34 10.86 7.97 -1.20
N GLY A 35 9.84 8.80 -1.43
CA GLY A 35 9.23 9.60 -0.38
C GLY A 35 8.13 8.85 0.38
N PRO A 36 7.60 9.47 1.46
CA PRO A 36 6.47 8.91 2.21
C PRO A 36 5.21 8.73 1.34
N HIS A 37 5.06 9.53 0.28
CA HIS A 37 3.94 9.42 -0.66
C HIS A 37 3.89 8.08 -1.40
N ASN A 38 5.05 7.49 -1.75
CA ASN A 38 5.10 6.18 -2.40
C ASN A 38 4.56 5.09 -1.47
N LEU A 39 4.93 5.15 -0.19
CA LEU A 39 4.45 4.17 0.78
C LEU A 39 2.94 4.35 1.05
N ARG A 40 2.45 5.60 1.09
CA ARG A 40 1.01 5.87 1.21
C ARG A 40 0.22 5.24 0.05
N ASP A 41 0.70 5.39 -1.19
CA ASP A 41 0.02 4.84 -2.35
C ASP A 41 -0.04 3.31 -2.30
N ILE A 42 1.08 2.65 -1.98
CA ILE A 42 1.16 1.20 -1.84
C ILE A 42 0.24 0.71 -0.71
N LEU A 43 0.29 1.33 0.47
CA LEU A 43 -0.50 0.91 1.63
C LEU A 43 -2.00 1.12 1.39
N ALA A 44 -2.41 2.31 0.94
CA ALA A 44 -3.81 2.60 0.65
C ALA A 44 -4.35 1.64 -0.42
N THR A 45 -3.59 1.42 -1.50
CA THR A 45 -3.98 0.51 -2.57
C THR A 45 -4.07 -0.94 -2.08
N HIS A 46 -3.13 -1.39 -1.22
CA HIS A 46 -3.17 -2.74 -0.64
C HIS A 46 -4.41 -2.97 0.23
N ILE A 47 -4.72 -2.03 1.13
CA ILE A 47 -5.92 -2.11 1.98
C ILE A 47 -7.19 -2.08 1.15
N LEU A 48 -7.25 -1.25 0.10
CA LEU A 48 -8.39 -1.23 -0.83
C LEU A 48 -8.58 -2.58 -1.55
N LYS A 49 -7.50 -3.24 -1.98
CA LYS A 49 -7.60 -4.58 -2.60
C LYS A 49 -8.16 -5.64 -1.66
N GLN A 50 -7.79 -5.58 -0.37
CA GLN A 50 -8.23 -6.56 0.62
C GLN A 50 -9.66 -6.31 1.11
N THR A 51 -10.03 -5.04 1.27
CA THR A 51 -11.22 -4.66 2.06
C THR A 51 -12.27 -3.89 1.27
N GLY A 52 -11.89 -3.27 0.15
CA GLY A 52 -12.72 -2.31 -0.58
C GLY A 52 -13.05 -1.02 0.20
N SER A 53 -12.52 -0.83 1.42
CA SER A 53 -12.95 0.24 2.31
C SER A 53 -12.03 1.47 2.25
N TYR A 54 -12.53 2.55 1.67
CA TYR A 54 -11.84 3.86 1.68
C TYR A 54 -11.58 4.36 3.10
N LYS A 55 -12.47 4.06 4.05
CA LYS A 55 -12.34 4.44 5.46
C LYS A 55 -11.20 3.71 6.14
N GLN A 56 -11.11 2.39 5.96
CA GLN A 56 -9.99 1.63 6.53
C GLN A 56 -8.67 2.03 5.88
N ALA A 57 -8.65 2.21 4.56
CA ALA A 57 -7.46 2.69 3.86
C ALA A 57 -6.99 4.07 4.35
N SER A 58 -7.91 5.00 4.62
CA SER A 58 -7.57 6.34 5.09
C SER A 58 -6.95 6.32 6.48
N TYR A 59 -7.41 5.43 7.37
CA TYR A 59 -6.81 5.25 8.69
C TYR A 59 -5.35 4.79 8.62
N THR A 60 -5.03 3.89 7.69
CA THR A 60 -3.68 3.34 7.54
C THR A 60 -2.66 4.40 7.13
N ILE A 61 -3.09 5.44 6.40
CA ILE A 61 -2.20 6.50 5.91
C ILE A 61 -2.37 7.84 6.65
N GLN A 62 -3.21 7.86 7.70
CA GLN A 62 -3.56 9.05 8.49
C GLN A 62 -4.16 10.18 7.64
N ASP A 63 -5.11 9.84 6.77
CA ASP A 63 -5.76 10.75 5.82
C ASP A 63 -7.29 10.58 5.85
N THR A 64 -8.01 11.28 4.97
CA THR A 64 -9.47 11.18 4.84
C THR A 64 -9.91 10.21 3.74
N PRO A 65 -11.09 9.60 3.84
CA PRO A 65 -11.62 8.72 2.79
C PRO A 65 -11.74 9.41 1.42
N ASP A 66 -11.99 10.72 1.42
CA ASP A 66 -12.15 11.50 0.19
C ASP A 66 -10.80 11.71 -0.52
N VAL A 67 -9.72 12.00 0.23
CA VAL A 67 -8.37 12.05 -0.34
C VAL A 67 -7.97 10.69 -0.91
N VAL A 68 -8.31 9.59 -0.21
CA VAL A 68 -8.03 8.24 -0.73
C VAL A 68 -8.72 7.99 -2.05
N ARG A 69 -10.00 8.34 -2.16
CA ARG A 69 -10.77 8.15 -3.39
C ARG A 69 -10.22 8.98 -4.55
N GLN A 70 -9.74 10.18 -4.28
CA GLN A 70 -9.23 11.09 -5.31
C GLN A 70 -7.83 10.73 -5.80
N HIS A 71 -6.96 10.21 -4.92
CA HIS A 71 -5.52 10.15 -5.20
C HIS A 71 -4.89 8.76 -5.16
N TYR A 72 -5.54 7.76 -4.53
CA TYR A 72 -4.99 6.43 -4.34
C TYR A 72 -5.90 5.34 -4.92
N GLY A 73 -5.46 4.08 -4.88
CA GLY A 73 -6.25 2.94 -5.36
C GLY A 73 -6.10 2.66 -6.85
N ARG A 74 -4.92 2.92 -7.42
CA ARG A 74 -4.62 2.55 -8.81
C ARG A 74 -4.32 1.06 -8.90
N PHE A 75 -5.35 0.28 -9.25
CA PHE A 75 -5.21 -1.16 -9.40
C PHE A 75 -4.55 -1.49 -10.73
N LEU A 76 -3.61 -2.42 -10.73
CA LEU A 76 -3.00 -2.91 -11.96
C LEU A 76 -4.04 -3.71 -12.76
N PRO A 77 -3.90 -3.83 -14.09
CA PRO A 77 -4.84 -4.60 -14.92
C PRO A 77 -5.11 -6.02 -14.38
N GLN A 78 -4.07 -6.72 -13.94
CA GLN A 78 -4.18 -8.05 -13.34
C GLN A 78 -4.95 -8.07 -12.02
N ASP A 79 -4.84 -7.02 -11.19
CA ASP A 79 -5.59 -6.94 -9.93
C ASP A 79 -7.08 -6.78 -10.21
N LYS A 80 -7.42 -5.96 -11.21
CA LYS A 80 -8.82 -5.75 -11.63
C LYS A 80 -9.43 -7.04 -12.17
N ALA A 81 -8.70 -7.75 -13.03
CA ALA A 81 -9.12 -9.05 -13.56
C ALA A 81 -9.30 -10.10 -12.45
N ALA A 82 -8.36 -10.19 -11.51
CA ALA A 82 -8.44 -11.11 -10.38
C ALA A 82 -9.64 -10.80 -9.46
N LEU A 83 -9.92 -9.51 -9.20
CA LEU A 83 -11.09 -9.10 -8.42
C LEU A 83 -12.39 -9.50 -9.12
N ALA A 84 -12.50 -9.27 -10.42
CA ALA A 84 -13.67 -9.67 -11.20
C ALA A 84 -13.86 -11.20 -11.19
N ALA A 85 -12.80 -11.96 -11.44
CA ALA A 85 -12.84 -13.42 -11.41
C ALA A 85 -13.27 -13.96 -10.04
N LYS A 86 -12.76 -13.39 -8.94
CA LYS A 86 -13.16 -13.75 -7.58
C LYS A 86 -14.66 -13.58 -7.37
N ILE A 87 -15.22 -12.44 -7.76
CA ILE A 87 -16.65 -12.15 -7.61
C ILE A 87 -17.49 -13.11 -8.45
N LEU A 88 -17.10 -13.34 -9.71
CA LEU A 88 -17.80 -14.27 -10.60
C LEU A 88 -17.85 -15.68 -10.00
N ASN A 89 -16.74 -16.19 -9.48
CA ASN A 89 -16.70 -17.51 -8.85
C ASN A 89 -17.62 -17.59 -7.63
N GLN A 90 -17.62 -16.57 -6.76
CA GLN A 90 -18.49 -16.53 -5.58
C GLN A 90 -19.98 -16.55 -5.94
N VAL A 91 -20.36 -15.85 -7.01
CA VAL A 91 -21.75 -15.83 -7.49
C VAL A 91 -22.16 -17.22 -7.99
N TRP A 92 -21.29 -17.91 -8.73
CA TRP A 92 -21.57 -19.24 -9.27
C TRP A 92 -21.58 -20.35 -8.21
N GLU A 93 -20.75 -20.24 -7.17
CA GLU A 93 -20.78 -21.19 -6.04
C GLU A 93 -22.05 -21.07 -5.19
N ALA A 94 -22.70 -19.90 -5.20
CA ALA A 94 -23.90 -19.62 -4.41
C ALA A 94 -25.22 -19.86 -5.18
N ALA A 95 -25.15 -20.25 -6.46
CA ALA A 95 -26.30 -20.52 -7.33
C ALA A 95 -26.61 -22.02 -7.41
#